data_AF-A0A9C9GZW7-F1
#
_entry.id   AF-A0A9C9GZW7-F1
#
_cell.length_a   1.000
_cell.length_b   1.000
_cell.length_c   1.000
_cell.angle_alpha   90.00
_cell.angle_beta   90.00
_cell.angle_gamma   90.00
#
_symmetry.space_group_name_H-M   'P 1'
#
loop_
_entity.id
_entity.type
_entity.pdbx_description
1 polymer ?
#
loop_
_entity_poly.entity_id
_entity_poly.type
_entity_poly.pdbx_seq_one_letter_code
_entity_poly.pdbx_strand_id
1 'polypeptide(L)' 'DRFEMYRTLNCGVGMVICVPDAECDAALALLEDLGENAWRLGRVDSGKGEARVELND' A
#
# COMPACT_ATOMS: atom_id res chain seq x y z
N ASP A 1 14.23 17.11 0.85
CA ASP A 1 12.93 17.30 1.51
C ASP A 1 12.22 15.94 1.56
N ARG A 2 11.76 15.44 2.72
CA ARG A 2 11.22 14.05 2.83
C ARG A 2 10.00 13.83 1.92
N PHE A 3 9.18 14.87 1.75
CA PHE A 3 8.00 14.84 0.87
C PHE A 3 8.34 14.73 -0.62
N GLU A 4 9.49 15.25 -1.03
CA GLU A 4 9.93 15.18 -2.42
C GLU A 4 10.36 13.76 -2.80
N MET A 5 10.96 13.01 -1.86
CA MET A 5 11.33 11.60 -2.09
C MET A 5 10.09 10.72 -2.36
N TYR A 6 8.98 10.88 -1.64
CA TYR A 6 7.75 10.10 -1.88
C TYR A 6 7.08 10.41 -3.23
N ARG A 7 7.39 11.56 -3.85
CA ARG A 7 6.87 11.92 -5.19
C ARG A 7 7.76 11.42 -6.33
N THR A 8 9.03 11.13 -6.05
CA THR A 8 10.03 10.81 -7.08
C THR A 8 10.55 9.38 -7.00
N LEU A 9 10.53 8.78 -5.81
CA LEU A 9 11.04 7.44 -5.54
C LEU A 9 9.92 6.56 -5.00
N ASN A 10 9.98 5.28 -5.33
CA ASN A 10 9.03 4.27 -4.86
C ASN A 10 9.19 3.94 -3.36
N CYS A 11 10.30 4.36 -2.73
CA CYS A 11 10.55 4.18 -1.30
C CYS A 11 10.41 2.72 -0.80
N GLY A 12 10.73 1.74 -1.66
CA GLY A 12 10.64 0.32 -1.33
C GLY A 12 9.28 -0.32 -1.63
N VAL A 13 8.29 0.43 -2.14
CA VAL A 13 6.98 -0.09 -2.55
C VAL A 13 6.85 0.01 -4.08
N GLY A 14 7.05 -1.10 -4.78
CA GLY A 14 6.94 -1.14 -6.24
C GLY A 14 5.50 -1.20 -6.76
N MET A 15 4.58 -1.74 -5.96
CA MET A 15 3.19 -1.96 -6.33
C MET A 15 2.28 -1.88 -5.10
N VAL A 16 1.05 -1.39 -5.29
CA VAL A 16 0.00 -1.37 -4.26
C VAL A 16 -1.24 -2.05 -4.83
N ILE A 17 -1.79 -2.99 -4.08
CA ILE A 17 -2.99 -3.76 -4.45
C ILE A 17 -4.08 -3.50 -3.40
N CYS A 18 -5.28 -3.17 -3.85
CA CYS A 18 -6.44 -3.01 -2.99
C CYS A 18 -7.30 -4.27 -3.04
N VAL A 19 -7.54 -4.89 -1.89
CA VAL A 19 -8.39 -6.08 -1.73
C VAL A 19 -9.42 -5.83 -0.62
N PRO A 20 -10.55 -6.57 -0.61
CA PRO A 20 -11.43 -6.61 0.55
C PRO A 20 -10.65 -6.99 1.82
N ASP A 21 -10.97 -6.38 2.95
CA ASP A 21 -10.25 -6.62 4.21
C ASP A 21 -10.24 -8.11 4.60
N ALA A 22 -11.35 -8.81 4.35
CA ALA A 22 -11.49 -10.24 4.60
C ALA A 22 -10.59 -11.13 3.71
N GLU A 23 -10.08 -10.61 2.60
CA GLU A 23 -9.23 -11.33 1.65
C GLU A 23 -7.75 -10.95 1.82
N CYS A 24 -7.42 -10.02 2.72
CA CYS A 24 -6.06 -9.50 2.86
C CYS A 24 -5.05 -10.60 3.19
N ASP A 25 -5.36 -11.48 4.14
CA ASP A 25 -4.45 -12.55 4.56
C ASP A 25 -4.26 -13.59 3.45
N ALA A 26 -5.33 -13.92 2.71
CA ALA A 26 -5.25 -14.84 1.59
C ALA A 26 -4.41 -14.27 0.43
N ALA A 27 -4.55 -12.97 0.15
CA ALA A 27 -3.74 -12.28 -0.85
C ALA A 27 -2.27 -12.20 -0.45
N LEU A 28 -1.96 -11.96 0.83
CA LEU A 28 -0.59 -11.97 1.34
C LEU A 28 0.05 -13.36 1.21
N ALA A 29 -0.65 -14.41 1.61
CA ALA A 29 -0.17 -15.79 1.47
C ALA A 29 0.11 -16.16 0.00
N LEU A 30 -0.79 -15.78 -0.92
CA LEU A 30 -0.58 -16.01 -2.35
C LEU A 30 0.67 -15.28 -2.87
N LEU A 31 0.88 -14.03 -2.46
CA LEU A 31 2.04 -13.25 -2.88
C LEU A 31 3.35 -13.84 -2.32
N GLU A 32 3.34 -14.27 -1.07
CA GLU A 32 4.48 -14.97 -0.45
C GLU A 32 4.81 -16.28 -1.18
N ASP A 33 3.80 -17.08 -1.53
CA ASP A 33 3.96 -18.32 -2.31
C ASP A 33 4.54 -18.06 -3.72
N LEU A 34 4.25 -16.90 -4.30
CA LEU A 34 4.82 -16.46 -5.58
C LEU A 34 6.25 -15.88 -5.44
N GLY A 35 6.77 -15.79 -4.22
CA GLY A 35 8.11 -15.25 -3.92
C GLY A 35 8.15 -13.72 -3.80
N GLU A 36 7.00 -13.06 -3.70
CA GLU A 36 6.90 -11.62 -3.53
C GLU A 36 6.96 -11.23 -2.05
N ASN A 37 7.60 -10.10 -1.74
CA ASN A 37 7.63 -9.56 -0.38
C ASN A 37 6.48 -8.55 -0.20
N ALA A 38 5.32 -9.05 0.22
CA ALA A 38 4.12 -8.25 0.42
C ALA A 38 3.78 -8.08 1.91
N TRP A 39 3.25 -6.91 2.26
CA TRP A 39 2.74 -6.63 3.61
C TRP A 39 1.52 -5.72 3.55
N ARG A 40 0.74 -5.68 4.63
CA ARG A 40 -0.38 -4.76 4.76
C ARG A 40 0.13 -3.33 4.88
N LEU A 41 0.02 -2.56 3.79
CA LEU A 41 0.47 -1.17 3.73
C LEU A 41 -0.46 -0.19 4.47
N GLY A 42 -1.77 -0.45 4.47
CA GLY A 42 -2.75 0.45 5.07
C GLY A 42 -4.19 0.05 4.78
N ARG A 43 -5.08 1.04 4.71
CA ARG A 43 -6.49 0.88 4.33
C ARG A 43 -6.96 2.06 3.49
N VAL A 44 -8.02 1.84 2.73
CA VAL A 44 -8.70 2.90 1.99
C VAL A 44 -9.88 3.39 2.82
N ASP A 45 -9.89 4.67 3.15
CA ASP A 45 -10.98 5.33 3.87
C ASP A 45 -11.73 6.30 2.94
N SER A 46 -12.99 6.62 3.28
CA SER A 46 -13.76 7.61 2.54
C SER A 46 -13.16 9.01 2.69
N GLY A 47 -12.80 9.64 1.58
CA GLY A 47 -12.31 11.03 1.53
C GLY A 47 -13.33 12.00 0.91
N LYS A 48 -13.12 13.30 1.12
CA LYS A 48 -13.80 14.38 0.39
C LYS A 48 -12.78 15.19 -0.39
N GLY A 49 -13.13 15.58 -1.61
CA GLY A 49 -12.24 16.35 -2.48
C GLY A 49 -11.27 15.45 -3.24
N GLU A 50 -10.05 15.93 -3.44
CA GLU A 50 -9.04 15.23 -4.24
C GLU A 50 -8.47 14.00 -3.51
N ALA A 51 -8.02 13.03 -4.29
CA ALA A 51 -7.34 11.85 -3.78
C ALA A 51 -6.07 12.27 -3.03
N ARG A 52 -5.91 11.74 -1.81
CA ARG A 52 -4.78 12.05 -0.93
C ARG A 52 -4.28 10.80 -0.23
N VAL A 53 -2.99 10.82 0.10
CA VAL A 53 -2.33 9.80 0.92
C VAL A 53 -1.98 10.43 2.26
N GLU A 54 -2.39 9.78 3.35
CA GLU A 54 -2.03 10.16 4.72
C GLU A 54 -1.03 9.14 5.25
N LEU A 55 0.16 9.62 5.62
CA LEU A 55 1.19 8.81 6.27
C LEU A 55 1.09 9.06 7.77
N ASN A 56 0.81 8.01 8.54
CA ASN A 56 0.85 8.07 9.99
C ASN A 56 2.29 7.75 10.43
N ASP A 57 2.95 8.68 11.12
CA ASP A 57 4.29 8.48 11.72
C ASP A 57 4.23 7.52 12.92
#